data_AF-A0A9W6LZ77-F1
#
_entry.id   AF-A0A9W6LZ77-F1
#
_cell.length_a   1.000
_cell.length_b   1.000
_cell.length_c   1.000
_cell.angle_alpha   90.00
_cell.angle_beta   90.00
_cell.angle_gamma   90.00
#
_symmetry.space_group_name_H-M   'P 1'
#
loop_
_entity.id
_entity.type
_entity.pdbx_description
1 polymer ?
#
loop_
_entity_poly.entity_id
_entity_poly.type
_entity_poly.pdbx_seq_one_letter_code
_entity_poly.pdbx_strand_id
1 'polypeptide(L)'
;MQHTRKKLFVPAVIAAALTIGSLAGCSSGSGSDTSSPSASESASSQSLPSSFPKSDVPIIDGTILVARGDKDNGWSVTVQPTTKTGFADAKAALEKAGYKASGTATDTKALYVNDKYTVAVGTPGVSVTYLVTAN
;
A
#
# COMPACT_ATOMS: atom_id res chain seq x y z
N MET A 1 -1.44 -42.85 -25.47
CA MET A 1 -0.71 -43.43 -24.32
C MET A 1 -1.74 -43.92 -23.33
N GLN A 2 -1.72 -45.24 -23.09
CA GLN A 2 -2.67 -46.00 -22.27
C GLN A 2 -2.35 -45.92 -20.77
N HIS A 3 -3.29 -46.44 -19.98
CA HIS A 3 -3.24 -46.91 -18.58
C HIS A 3 -3.80 -45.98 -17.50
N THR A 4 -5.04 -46.20 -17.03
CA THR A 4 -5.52 -47.28 -16.12
C THR A 4 -5.22 -46.91 -14.66
N ARG A 5 -6.17 -46.30 -13.94
CA ARG A 5 -7.17 -46.92 -13.03
C ARG A 5 -6.61 -47.76 -11.86
N LYS A 6 -6.98 -47.28 -10.66
CA LYS A 6 -7.50 -48.00 -9.46
C LYS A 6 -6.53 -48.44 -8.36
N LYS A 7 -7.11 -48.36 -7.14
CA LYS A 7 -6.83 -49.02 -5.85
C LYS A 7 -6.28 -48.01 -4.82
N LEU A 8 -6.81 -47.83 -3.61
CA LEU A 8 -7.70 -48.68 -2.82
C LEU A 8 -8.39 -47.81 -1.75
N PHE A 9 -9.69 -48.02 -1.53
CA PHE A 9 -10.41 -47.66 -0.30
C PHE A 9 -9.81 -48.39 0.91
N VAL A 10 -9.97 -47.82 2.12
CA VAL A 10 -10.58 -48.42 3.36
C VAL A 10 -10.04 -47.71 4.64
N PRO A 11 -10.84 -47.62 5.73
CA PRO A 11 -10.97 -46.41 6.56
C PRO A 11 -10.51 -46.56 8.04
N ALA A 12 -10.78 -45.48 8.80
CA ALA A 12 -11.16 -45.44 10.22
C ALA A 12 -10.09 -45.75 11.28
N VAL A 13 -9.65 -44.70 11.99
CA VAL A 13 -9.44 -44.77 13.44
C VAL A 13 -10.08 -43.55 14.10
N ILE A 14 -11.04 -43.85 14.95
CA ILE A 14 -11.70 -42.97 15.92
C ILE A 14 -10.68 -42.62 17.01
N ALA A 15 -10.55 -41.33 17.36
CA ALA A 15 -10.18 -40.93 18.71
C ALA A 15 -10.63 -39.48 18.96
N ALA A 16 -11.77 -39.34 19.63
CA ALA A 16 -12.09 -38.12 20.36
C ALA A 16 -11.16 -38.04 21.58
N ALA A 17 -10.45 -36.93 21.74
CA ALA A 17 -9.86 -36.55 23.01
C ALA A 17 -9.82 -35.01 23.08
N LEU A 18 -10.79 -34.44 23.80
CA LEU A 18 -10.75 -33.07 24.29
C LEU A 18 -9.68 -33.01 25.38
N THR A 19 -8.51 -32.47 25.06
CA THR A 19 -7.52 -32.11 26.07
C THR A 19 -7.10 -30.67 25.87
N ILE A 20 -7.79 -29.80 26.61
CA ILE A 20 -7.34 -28.45 26.95
C ILE A 20 -6.25 -28.64 28.01
N GLY A 21 -5.01 -28.30 27.70
CA GLY A 21 -3.88 -28.45 28.61
C GLY A 21 -2.73 -27.57 28.18
N SER A 22 -2.49 -26.52 28.96
CA SER A 22 -1.62 -25.38 28.73
C SER A 22 -0.19 -25.74 28.33
N LEU A 23 0.27 -25.21 27.18
CA LEU A 23 1.68 -25.24 26.81
C LEU A 23 2.40 -24.05 27.46
N ALA A 24 3.11 -24.31 28.55
CA ALA A 24 4.36 -23.62 28.81
C ALA A 24 5.41 -24.22 27.85
N GLY A 25 5.75 -23.48 26.79
CA GLY A 25 6.71 -23.89 25.76
C GLY A 25 7.87 -22.91 25.66
N CYS A 26 9.06 -23.37 26.05
CA CYS A 26 10.33 -22.70 25.81
C CYS A 26 11.01 -23.35 24.59
N SER A 27 11.62 -22.52 23.73
CA SER A 27 12.56 -22.84 22.62
C SER A 27 12.05 -22.72 21.17
N SER A 28 12.65 -21.74 20.48
CA SER A 28 13.24 -21.81 19.13
C SER A 28 12.38 -22.27 17.94
N GLY A 29 12.03 -21.30 17.10
CA GLY A 29 11.98 -21.48 15.64
C GLY A 29 10.59 -21.63 15.01
N SER A 30 10.27 -20.64 14.17
CA SER A 30 9.38 -20.72 13.00
C SER A 30 7.90 -21.05 13.21
N GLY A 31 7.05 -20.07 12.92
CA GLY A 31 5.77 -20.32 12.25
C GLY A 31 4.55 -19.78 12.96
N SER A 32 4.02 -18.69 12.38
CA SER A 32 2.59 -18.47 12.19
C SER A 32 1.70 -18.37 13.44
N ASP A 33 1.70 -17.18 14.04
CA ASP A 33 0.52 -16.66 14.73
C ASP A 33 -0.01 -15.46 13.95
N THR A 34 -1.16 -15.70 13.33
CA THR A 34 -2.03 -14.71 12.69
C THR A 34 -2.53 -13.72 13.73
N SER A 35 -1.68 -12.73 14.04
CA SER A 35 -2.16 -11.47 14.57
C SER A 35 -2.90 -10.79 13.43
N SER A 36 -4.24 -10.80 13.46
CA SER A 36 -4.98 -9.74 12.78
C SER A 36 -4.41 -8.42 13.32
N PRO A 37 -3.77 -7.56 12.50
CA PRO A 37 -3.49 -6.23 12.99
C PRO A 37 -4.85 -5.62 13.26
N SER A 38 -5.12 -5.32 14.53
CA SER A 38 -6.26 -4.50 14.93
C SER A 38 -6.23 -3.26 14.04
N ALA A 39 -7.19 -3.18 13.13
CA ALA A 39 -7.40 -2.03 12.25
C ALA A 39 -7.92 -0.87 13.10
N SER A 40 -7.05 -0.31 13.94
CA SER A 40 -7.25 0.89 14.75
C SER A 40 -5.92 1.35 15.34
N GLU A 41 -4.79 1.20 14.64
CA GLU A 41 -3.80 2.28 14.75
C GLU A 41 -4.46 3.45 14.02
N SER A 42 -4.94 4.43 14.79
CA SER A 42 -5.22 5.75 14.24
C SER A 42 -3.90 6.21 13.64
N ALA A 43 -3.70 5.92 12.34
CA ALA A 43 -2.54 6.36 11.61
C ALA A 43 -2.46 7.86 11.85
N SER A 44 -1.50 8.27 12.66
CA SER A 44 -1.40 9.65 13.10
C SER A 44 -1.17 10.46 11.84
N SER A 45 -2.17 11.24 11.45
CA SER A 45 -2.12 12.02 10.23
C SER A 45 -0.96 12.99 10.35
N GLN A 46 0.10 12.74 9.57
CA GLN A 46 1.25 13.62 9.57
C GLN A 46 0.87 14.93 8.86
N SER A 47 1.28 16.06 9.43
CA SER A 47 1.04 17.34 8.78
C SER A 47 1.94 17.48 7.54
N LEU A 48 1.36 17.92 6.43
CA LEU A 48 2.11 18.30 5.24
C LEU A 48 3.07 19.46 5.58
N PRO A 49 4.34 19.41 5.12
CA PRO A 49 5.28 20.52 5.26
C PRO A 49 4.66 21.83 4.76
N SER A 50 4.88 22.93 5.47
CA SER A 50 4.39 24.24 5.06
C SER A 50 4.96 24.72 3.72
N SER A 51 6.11 24.17 3.32
CA SER A 51 6.73 24.40 2.01
C SER A 51 6.05 23.65 0.87
N PHE A 52 5.18 22.68 1.15
CA PHE A 52 4.55 21.86 0.11
C PHE A 52 3.58 22.69 -0.73
N PRO A 53 3.71 22.67 -2.07
CA PRO A 53 2.89 23.50 -2.97
C PRO A 53 1.49 22.91 -3.17
N LYS A 54 0.64 22.96 -2.14
CA LYS A 54 -0.73 22.38 -2.16
C LYS A 54 -1.63 22.97 -3.25
N SER A 55 -1.37 24.22 -3.66
CA SER A 55 -2.12 24.89 -4.72
C SER A 55 -1.77 24.39 -6.12
N ASP A 56 -0.53 23.93 -6.32
CA ASP A 56 -0.05 23.46 -7.62
C ASP A 56 -0.03 21.93 -7.70
N VAL A 57 0.12 21.21 -6.58
CA VAL A 57 0.13 19.74 -6.54
C VAL A 57 -1.06 19.25 -5.70
N PRO A 58 -2.17 18.86 -6.35
CA PRO A 58 -3.29 18.28 -5.63
C PRO A 58 -2.91 16.91 -5.06
N ILE A 59 -3.31 16.69 -3.81
CA ILE A 59 -3.19 15.41 -3.10
C ILE A 59 -4.63 14.89 -2.92
N ILE A 60 -4.83 13.58 -3.08
CA ILE A 60 -6.14 12.95 -2.84
C ILE A 60 -6.55 13.01 -1.38
N ASP A 61 -7.86 12.95 -1.12
CA ASP A 61 -8.38 12.82 0.23
C ASP A 61 -7.95 11.49 0.86
N GLY A 62 -7.46 11.57 2.10
CA GLY A 62 -6.97 10.41 2.83
C GLY A 62 -6.14 10.79 4.05
N THR A 63 -5.66 9.77 4.74
CA THR A 63 -4.77 9.93 5.89
C THR A 63 -3.34 10.03 5.40
N ILE A 64 -2.67 11.14 5.69
CA ILE A 64 -1.26 11.32 5.35
C ILE A 64 -0.42 10.48 6.33
N LEU A 65 0.23 9.45 5.83
CA LEU A 65 1.09 8.55 6.61
C LEU A 65 2.52 9.10 6.72
N VAL A 66 3.00 9.72 5.63
CA VAL A 66 4.34 10.30 5.55
C VAL A 66 4.22 11.62 4.81
N ALA A 67 4.85 12.67 5.31
CA ALA A 67 5.02 13.92 4.58
C ALA A 67 6.33 14.58 5.02
N ARG A 68 7.31 14.57 4.13
CA ARG A 68 8.67 15.06 4.41
C ARG A 68 9.28 15.71 3.18
N GLY A 69 10.39 16.40 3.39
CA GLY A 69 11.12 17.09 2.33
C GLY A 69 10.73 18.56 2.20
N ASP A 70 11.29 19.20 1.20
CA ASP A 70 11.30 20.64 1.02
C ASP A 70 11.55 21.00 -0.46
N LYS A 71 11.64 22.29 -0.76
CA LYS A 71 11.80 22.78 -2.13
C LYS A 71 13.14 22.40 -2.76
N ASP A 72 14.19 22.25 -1.97
CA ASP A 72 15.54 21.96 -2.45
C ASP A 72 15.76 20.45 -2.62
N ASN A 73 15.18 19.63 -1.72
CA ASN A 73 15.30 18.16 -1.76
C ASN A 73 14.14 17.45 -2.47
N GLY A 74 13.07 18.16 -2.79
CA GLY A 74 11.78 17.59 -3.19
C GLY A 74 10.97 17.10 -2.00
N TRP A 75 9.68 16.87 -2.23
CA TRP A 75 8.73 16.39 -1.23
C TRP A 75 8.37 14.92 -1.46
N SER A 76 8.22 14.18 -0.37
CA SER A 76 7.74 12.81 -0.37
C SER A 76 6.53 12.72 0.55
N VAL A 77 5.36 12.45 -0.04
CA VAL A 77 4.09 12.37 0.67
C VAL A 77 3.45 11.02 0.39
N THR A 78 3.16 10.23 1.43
CA THR A 78 2.40 8.99 1.31
C THR A 78 1.04 9.18 1.97
N VAL A 79 -0.01 8.88 1.22
CA VAL A 79 -1.40 9.01 1.63
C VAL A 79 -2.05 7.63 1.60
N GLN A 80 -2.75 7.30 2.68
CA GLN A 80 -3.72 6.22 2.72
C GLN A 80 -5.05 6.77 2.21
N PRO A 81 -5.44 6.49 0.95
CA PRO A 81 -6.73 6.91 0.43
C PRO A 81 -7.87 6.27 1.22
N THR A 82 -8.99 6.98 1.33
CA THR A 82 -10.23 6.44 1.92
C THR A 82 -10.89 5.40 1.00
N THR A 83 -10.59 5.46 -0.30
CA THR A 83 -11.09 4.55 -1.34
C THR A 83 -10.01 3.60 -1.82
N LYS A 84 -10.41 2.45 -2.37
CA LYS A 84 -9.48 1.52 -3.04
C LYS A 84 -8.94 2.05 -4.37
N THR A 85 -9.47 3.17 -4.87
CA THR A 85 -9.13 3.77 -6.16
C THR A 85 -8.12 4.92 -6.05
N GLY A 86 -7.53 5.14 -4.88
CA GLY A 86 -6.70 6.32 -4.63
C GLY A 86 -5.61 6.59 -5.67
N PHE A 87 -4.98 5.55 -6.25
CA PHE A 87 -4.00 5.76 -7.33
C PHE A 87 -4.62 6.32 -8.61
N ALA A 88 -5.81 5.85 -9.00
CA ALA A 88 -6.54 6.38 -10.14
C ALA A 88 -7.03 7.82 -9.86
N ASP A 89 -7.53 8.07 -8.65
CA ASP A 89 -7.96 9.40 -8.21
C ASP A 89 -6.79 10.40 -8.22
N ALA A 90 -5.60 9.96 -7.81
CA ALA A 90 -4.38 10.77 -7.83
C ALA A 90 -3.98 11.19 -9.25
N LYS A 91 -4.04 10.26 -10.19
CA LYS A 91 -3.78 10.52 -11.60
C LYS A 91 -4.76 11.55 -12.16
N ALA A 92 -6.06 11.32 -11.95
CA ALA A 92 -7.10 12.22 -12.41
C ALA A 92 -6.98 13.63 -11.81
N ALA A 93 -6.61 13.73 -10.53
CA ALA A 93 -6.38 15.01 -9.87
C ALA A 93 -5.21 15.80 -10.50
N LEU A 94 -4.10 15.12 -10.79
CA LEU A 94 -2.94 15.75 -11.46
C LEU A 94 -3.26 16.17 -12.89
N GLU A 95 -3.96 15.34 -13.65
CA GLU A 95 -4.39 15.68 -15.02
C GLU A 95 -5.33 16.89 -15.03
N LYS A 96 -6.27 16.94 -14.07
CA LYS A 96 -7.17 18.09 -13.88
C LYS A 96 -6.43 19.36 -13.47
N ALA A 97 -5.34 19.24 -12.72
CA ALA A 97 -4.44 20.35 -12.39
C ALA A 97 -3.53 20.77 -13.56
N GLY A 98 -3.64 20.11 -14.72
CA GLY A 98 -2.93 20.49 -15.94
C GLY A 98 -1.61 19.74 -16.16
N TYR A 99 -1.21 18.85 -15.25
CA TYR A 99 -0.03 18.02 -15.47
C TYR A 99 -0.22 17.11 -16.68
N LYS A 100 0.88 16.83 -17.37
CA LYS A 100 0.92 15.91 -18.50
C LYS A 100 1.66 14.66 -18.06
N ALA A 101 1.10 13.49 -18.39
CA ALA A 101 1.82 12.24 -18.20
C ALA A 101 3.13 12.28 -18.99
N SER A 102 4.22 11.92 -18.33
CA SER A 102 5.56 11.87 -18.91
C SER A 102 6.15 10.50 -18.70
N GLY A 103 6.76 9.92 -19.74
CA GLY A 103 7.26 8.55 -19.71
C GLY A 103 6.17 7.48 -19.68
N THR A 104 6.56 6.26 -19.37
CA THR A 104 5.65 5.10 -19.35
C THR A 104 4.97 4.98 -18.00
N ALA A 105 3.67 5.23 -17.94
CA ALA A 105 2.86 4.88 -16.79
C ALA A 105 2.60 3.36 -16.75
N THR A 106 2.60 2.79 -15.56
CA THR A 106 2.18 1.43 -15.26
C THR A 106 0.95 1.44 -14.35
N ASP A 107 0.43 0.27 -14.01
CA ASP A 107 -0.69 0.14 -13.08
C ASP A 107 -0.36 0.60 -11.65
N THR A 108 0.93 0.75 -11.31
CA THR A 108 1.38 1.07 -9.94
C THR A 108 2.30 2.28 -9.84
N LYS A 109 2.68 2.88 -10.98
CA LYS A 109 3.58 4.04 -11.07
C LYS A 109 3.15 4.91 -12.24
N ALA A 110 3.13 6.22 -12.05
CA ALA A 110 2.92 7.18 -13.13
C ALA A 110 3.71 8.45 -12.84
N LEU A 111 4.23 9.08 -13.90
CA LEU A 111 5.00 10.31 -13.79
C LEU A 111 4.25 11.42 -14.51
N TYR A 112 4.11 12.55 -13.85
CA TYR A 112 3.36 13.71 -14.30
C TYR A 112 4.26 14.94 -14.24
N VAL A 113 4.27 15.76 -15.27
CA VAL A 113 5.10 16.97 -15.34
C VAL A 113 4.26 18.17 -15.75
N ASN A 114 4.62 19.34 -15.25
CA ASN A 114 4.18 20.64 -15.76
C ASN A 114 5.38 21.60 -15.82
N ASP A 115 5.13 22.89 -16.04
CA ASP A 115 6.19 23.89 -16.13
C ASP A 115 6.93 24.14 -14.81
N LYS A 116 6.35 23.78 -13.66
CA LYS A 116 6.89 24.10 -12.31
C LYS A 116 7.43 22.89 -11.55
N TYR A 117 6.83 21.73 -11.75
CA TYR A 117 7.01 20.54 -10.92
C TYR A 117 6.95 19.25 -11.74
N THR A 118 7.70 18.26 -11.25
CA THR A 118 7.62 16.86 -11.65
C THR A 118 7.06 16.05 -10.48
N VAL A 119 5.98 15.31 -10.71
CA VAL A 119 5.27 14.50 -9.71
C VAL A 119 5.28 13.04 -10.14
N ALA A 120 6.04 12.22 -9.43
CA ALA A 120 5.97 10.77 -9.56
C ALA A 120 4.99 10.22 -8.53
N VAL A 121 3.93 9.58 -9.00
CA VAL A 121 2.94 8.90 -8.17
C VAL A 121 3.18 7.40 -8.24
N GLY A 122 3.12 6.71 -7.11
CA GLY A 122 3.11 5.25 -7.11
C GLY A 122 2.34 4.66 -5.95
N THR A 123 1.96 3.40 -6.06
CA THR A 123 1.15 2.72 -5.04
C THR A 123 1.77 1.39 -4.60
N PRO A 124 2.44 1.33 -3.43
CA PRO A 124 2.74 0.05 -2.79
C PRO A 124 1.48 -0.50 -2.13
N GLY A 125 0.65 -1.20 -2.91
CA GLY A 125 -0.61 -1.79 -2.42
C GLY A 125 -1.76 -0.79 -2.46
N VAL A 126 -2.27 -0.41 -1.29
CA VAL A 126 -3.45 0.48 -1.14
C VAL A 126 -3.08 1.95 -0.88
N SER A 127 -1.83 2.25 -0.55
CA SER A 127 -1.38 3.62 -0.24
C SER A 127 -0.76 4.27 -1.46
N VAL A 128 -0.90 5.59 -1.60
CA VAL A 128 -0.38 6.35 -2.73
C VAL A 128 0.76 7.25 -2.26
N THR A 129 1.94 7.08 -2.84
CA THR A 129 3.12 7.92 -2.62
C THR A 129 3.28 8.91 -3.76
N TYR A 130 3.45 10.17 -3.42
CA TYR A 130 3.76 11.30 -4.27
C TYR A 130 5.20 11.72 -4.00
N LEU A 131 6.02 11.75 -5.05
CA LEU A 131 7.35 12.36 -5.04
C LEU A 131 7.28 13.59 -5.92
N VAL A 132 7.46 14.76 -5.33
CA VAL A 132 7.33 16.06 -6.00
C VAL A 132 8.70 16.72 -6.04
N THR A 133 9.14 17.13 -7.22
CA THR A 133 10.39 17.86 -7.41
C THR A 133 10.09 19.14 -8.18
N ALA A 134 10.71 20.26 -7.81
CA ALA A 134 10.62 21.50 -8.58
C ALA A 134 11.48 21.38 -9.85
N ASN A 135 10.99 21.92 -10.97
CA ASN A 135 11.71 22.01 -12.24
C ASN A 135 12.57 23.29 -12.31
#